data_AF-A0A2L0UGK2-F1
#
_entry.id   AF-A0A2L0UGK2-F1
#
_cell.length_a   1.000
_cell.length_b   1.000
_cell.length_c   1.000
_cell.angle_alpha   90.00
_cell.angle_beta   90.00
_cell.angle_gamma   90.00
#
_symmetry.space_group_name_H-M   'P 1'
#
loop_
_entity.id
_entity.type
_entity.pdbx_description
1 polymer ?
#
loop_
_entity_poly.entity_id
_entity_poly.type
_entity_poly.pdbx_seq_one_letter_code
_entity_poly.pdbx_strand_id
1 'polypeptide(L)'
;MINARSETVTEKPSFRTAAAKRRALIPANGYYEWQKNEDGTKTPHYLHGEDEEQLLGFAGLYEFWPDPTKPEDAEDQWLVTATILTRAAHPSSP
;
A
#
# COMPACT_ATOMS: atom_id res chain seq x y z
N MET A 1 -5.46 7.33 -1.51
CA MET A 1 -4.24 7.42 -0.67
C MET A 1 -3.50 6.11 -0.83
N ILE A 2 -2.24 6.12 -1.29
CA ILE A 2 -1.57 4.87 -1.75
C ILE A 2 -0.83 4.17 -0.61
N ASN A 3 -0.11 4.93 0.25
CA ASN A 3 0.69 4.40 1.35
C ASN A 3 0.24 4.94 2.71
N ALA A 4 0.34 4.10 3.74
CA ALA A 4 0.06 4.45 5.13
C ALA A 4 1.24 4.09 6.04
N ARG A 5 1.68 5.00 6.91
CA ARG A 5 2.75 4.75 7.89
C ARG A 5 2.22 3.84 9.00
N SER A 6 2.82 2.66 9.15
CA SER A 6 2.41 1.65 10.14
C SER A 6 2.38 2.19 11.57
N GLU A 7 3.25 3.14 11.88
CA GLU A 7 3.44 3.75 13.19
C GLU A 7 2.23 4.61 13.62
N THR A 8 1.44 5.12 12.67
CA THR A 8 0.33 6.07 12.94
C THR A 8 -1.02 5.61 12.40
N VAL A 9 -1.07 4.40 11.83
CA VAL A 9 -2.24 3.90 11.10
C VAL A 9 -3.46 3.68 12.00
N THR A 10 -3.24 3.43 13.29
CA THR A 10 -4.29 3.24 14.30
C THR A 10 -4.84 4.55 14.86
N GLU A 11 -4.15 5.67 14.64
CA GLU A 11 -4.51 6.99 15.18
C GLU A 11 -5.22 7.84 14.13
N LYS A 12 -4.73 7.80 12.88
CA LYS A 12 -5.23 8.65 11.80
C LYS A 12 -6.68 8.30 11.43
N PRO A 13 -7.62 9.27 11.41
CA PRO A 13 -9.02 9.03 11.08
C PRO A 13 -9.23 8.32 9.74
N SER A 14 -8.39 8.62 8.74
CA SER A 14 -8.44 8.00 7.41
C SER A 14 -8.16 6.49 7.40
N PHE A 15 -7.57 5.94 8.48
CA PHE A 15 -7.11 4.55 8.51
C PHE A 15 -7.56 3.76 9.73
N ARG A 16 -7.79 4.39 10.89
CA ARG A 16 -8.02 3.69 12.16
C ARG A 16 -9.14 2.64 12.11
N THR A 17 -10.22 2.92 11.39
CA THR A 17 -11.35 1.99 11.23
C THR A 17 -10.95 0.79 10.37
N ALA A 18 -10.26 1.03 9.25
CA ALA A 18 -9.75 -0.01 8.37
C ALA A 18 -8.66 -0.86 9.07
N ALA A 19 -7.78 -0.24 9.85
CA ALA A 19 -6.77 -0.93 10.65
C ALA A 19 -7.37 -1.96 11.62
N ALA A 20 -8.53 -1.64 12.21
CA ALA A 20 -9.22 -2.53 13.14
C ALA A 20 -10.03 -3.64 12.45
N LYS A 21 -10.61 -3.38 11.27
CA LYS A 21 -11.66 -4.25 10.70
C LYS A 21 -11.39 -4.78 9.28
N ARG A 22 -10.47 -4.17 8.53
CA ARG A 22 -10.32 -4.35 7.08
C ARG A 22 -8.86 -4.48 6.68
N ARG A 23 -8.22 -5.54 7.20
CA ARG A 23 -6.84 -5.90 6.90
C ARG A 23 -6.79 -6.75 5.63
N ALA A 24 -5.78 -6.53 4.80
CA ALA A 24 -5.56 -7.26 3.56
C ALA A 24 -4.09 -7.71 3.44
N LEU A 25 -3.89 -8.78 2.70
CA LEU A 25 -2.59 -9.14 2.13
C LEU A 25 -2.61 -8.73 0.66
N ILE A 26 -1.69 -7.86 0.26
CA ILE A 26 -1.58 -7.39 -1.12
C ILE A 26 -0.42 -8.15 -1.78
N PRO A 27 -0.69 -9.11 -2.67
CA PRO A 27 0.35 -9.85 -3.38
C PRO A 27 0.98 -9.00 -4.48
N ALA A 28 2.28 -9.17 -4.72
CA ALA A 28 2.97 -8.62 -5.88
C ALA A 28 4.16 -9.50 -6.26
N ASN A 29 4.56 -9.48 -7.53
CA ASN A 29 5.82 -10.10 -7.97
C ASN A 29 7.07 -9.35 -7.43
N GLY A 30 6.91 -8.07 -7.12
CA GLY A 30 7.99 -7.20 -6.63
C GLY A 30 7.54 -5.75 -6.61
N TYR A 31 8.43 -4.85 -6.23
CA TYR A 31 8.23 -3.41 -6.27
C TYR A 31 9.51 -2.68 -6.66
N TYR A 32 9.36 -1.46 -7.16
CA TYR A 32 10.49 -0.60 -7.47
C TYR A 32 10.74 0.39 -6.33
N GLU A 33 12.01 0.55 -5.97
CA GLU A 33 12.48 1.63 -5.10
C GLU A 33 13.53 2.45 -5.85
N TRP A 34 13.53 3.76 -5.65
CA TRP A 34 14.46 4.65 -6.35
C TRP A 34 15.53 5.15 -5.40
N GLN A 35 16.76 4.66 -5.58
CA GLN A 35 17.93 5.13 -4.86
C GLN A 35 18.36 6.47 -5.45
N LYS A 36 18.50 7.50 -4.59
CA LYS A 36 19.01 8.81 -5.00
C LYS A 36 20.53 8.81 -4.91
N ASN A 37 21.20 9.05 -6.03
CA ASN A 37 22.66 9.12 -6.12
C ASN A 37 23.17 10.50 -5.64
N GLU A 38 24.48 10.61 -5.39
CA GLU A 38 25.12 11.86 -4.95
C GLU A 38 24.96 13.01 -5.96
N ASP A 39 24.93 12.68 -7.26
CA ASP A 39 24.72 13.62 -8.36
C ASP A 39 23.24 14.03 -8.54
N GLY A 40 22.35 13.52 -7.70
CA GLY A 40 20.91 13.81 -7.73
C GLY A 40 20.11 12.96 -8.71
N THR A 41 20.76 12.09 -9.50
CA THR A 41 20.06 11.12 -10.35
C THR A 41 19.39 10.04 -9.49
N LYS A 42 18.47 9.28 -10.11
CA LYS A 42 17.77 8.18 -9.43
C LYS A 42 17.99 6.87 -10.17
N THR A 43 18.48 5.86 -9.46
CA THR A 43 18.61 4.50 -9.97
C THR A 43 17.41 3.68 -9.50
N PRO A 44 16.60 3.09 -10.40
CA PRO A 44 15.52 2.19 -10.00
C PRO A 44 16.09 0.81 -9.62
N HIS A 45 15.69 0.30 -8.47
CA HIS A 45 15.94 -1.06 -8.02
C HIS A 45 14.64 -1.85 -7.98
N TYR A 46 14.60 -2.99 -8.65
CA TYR A 46 13.48 -3.92 -8.56
C TYR A 46 13.73 -4.90 -7.42
N LEU A 47 12.88 -4.86 -6.40
CA LEU A 47 12.93 -5.70 -5.21
C LEU A 47 11.86 -6.79 -5.32
N HIS A 48 12.29 -8.05 -5.31
CA HIS A 48 11.43 -9.22 -5.52
C HIS A 48 11.86 -10.38 -4.61
N GLY A 49 11.08 -11.48 -4.63
CA GLY A 49 11.43 -12.72 -3.91
C GLY A 49 12.71 -13.36 -4.43
N GLU A 50 13.29 -14.29 -3.67
CA GLU A 50 14.53 -14.98 -4.08
C GLU A 50 14.33 -15.77 -5.38
N ASP A 51 13.15 -16.37 -5.52
CA ASP A 51 12.70 -17.06 -6.73
C ASP A 51 11.73 -16.19 -7.55
N GLU A 52 11.78 -16.28 -8.88
CA GLU A 52 10.91 -15.49 -9.79
C GLU A 52 9.40 -15.77 -9.59
N GLU A 53 9.07 -16.98 -9.14
CA GLU A 53 7.68 -17.39 -8.86
C GLU A 53 7.21 -16.98 -7.45
N GLN A 54 8.12 -16.52 -6.58
CA GLN A 54 7.79 -16.15 -5.22
C GLN A 54 7.15 -14.76 -5.15
N LEU A 55 5.88 -14.73 -4.73
CA LEU A 55 5.17 -13.48 -4.49
C LEU A 55 5.59 -12.83 -3.16
N LEU A 56 5.79 -11.52 -3.19
CA LEU A 56 5.83 -10.69 -2.00
C LEU A 56 4.41 -10.46 -1.47
N GLY A 57 4.28 -10.44 -0.15
CA GLY A 57 3.05 -10.09 0.54
C GLY A 57 3.19 -8.79 1.31
N PHE A 58 2.50 -7.74 0.88
CA PHE A 58 2.44 -6.48 1.61
C PHE A 58 1.27 -6.48 2.59
N ALA A 59 1.53 -6.03 3.83
CA ALA A 59 0.46 -5.69 4.75
C ALA A 59 -0.29 -4.48 4.19
N GLY A 60 -1.60 -4.62 4.02
CA GLY A 60 -2.46 -3.57 3.49
C GLY A 60 -3.74 -3.41 4.29
N LEU A 61 -4.43 -2.32 4.01
CA LEU A 61 -5.79 -2.06 4.47
C LEU A 61 -6.69 -1.82 3.26
N TYR A 62 -7.98 -2.14 3.39
CA TYR A 62 -8.97 -1.83 2.36
C TYR A 62 -10.20 -1.10 2.94
N GLU A 63 -10.91 -0.37 2.09
CA GLU A 63 -12.16 0.32 2.44
C GLU A 63 -13.16 0.27 1.29
N PHE A 64 -14.44 0.37 1.67
CA PHE A 64 -15.54 0.61 0.74
C PHE A 64 -15.88 2.09 0.81
N TRP A 65 -15.90 2.74 -0.35
CA TRP A 65 -16.24 4.15 -0.46
C TRP A 65 -17.41 4.30 -1.44
N PRO A 66 -18.52 4.94 -1.05
CA PRO A 66 -19.59 5.22 -1.99
C PRO A 66 -19.08 6.29 -2.97
N ASP A 67 -19.25 6.04 -4.26
CA ASP A 67 -18.92 6.96 -5.33
C ASP A 67 -19.90 8.14 -5.29
N PRO A 68 -19.45 9.37 -4.96
CA PRO A 68 -20.32 10.52 -4.81
C PRO A 68 -20.93 10.99 -6.13
N THR A 69 -20.50 10.43 -7.26
CA THR A 69 -21.07 10.71 -8.58
C THR A 69 -22.28 9.83 -8.92
N LYS A 70 -22.58 8.82 -8.09
CA LYS A 70 -23.68 7.87 -8.29
C LYS A 70 -24.83 8.11 -7.29
N PRO A 71 -26.07 7.72 -7.64
CA PRO A 71 -27.18 7.70 -6.69
C PRO A 71 -26.86 6.85 -5.45
N GLU A 72 -27.39 7.23 -4.27
CA GLU A 72 -27.14 6.56 -2.98
C GLU A 72 -27.60 5.10 -2.91
N ASP A 73 -28.39 4.65 -3.87
CA ASP A 73 -28.96 3.30 -3.97
C ASP A 73 -28.48 2.53 -5.21
N ALA A 74 -27.56 3.10 -5.99
CA ALA A 74 -27.00 2.40 -7.14
C ALA A 74 -26.24 1.14 -6.70
N GLU A 75 -26.48 0.01 -7.37
CA GLU A 75 -25.85 -1.28 -7.05
C GLU A 75 -24.32 -1.22 -7.16
N ASP A 76 -23.81 -0.40 -8.07
CA ASP A 76 -22.39 -0.25 -8.38
C ASP A 76 -21.76 1.00 -7.74
N GLN A 77 -22.39 1.57 -6.71
CA GLN A 77 -21.86 2.77 -6.02
C GLN A 77 -20.58 2.51 -5.25
N TRP A 78 -20.27 1.27 -4.87
CA TRP A 78 -19.17 0.97 -3.97
C TRP A 78 -17.83 0.83 -4.69
N LEU A 79 -16.92 1.75 -4.42
CA LEU A 79 -15.51 1.63 -4.78
C LEU A 79 -14.75 0.91 -3.67
N VAL A 80 -14.08 -0.19 -4.02
CA VAL A 80 -13.12 -0.85 -3.11
C VAL A 80 -11.75 -0.26 -3.36
N THR A 81 -11.16 0.35 -2.32
CA THR A 81 -9.80 0.90 -2.39
C THR A 81 -8.90 0.21 -1.39
N ALA A 82 -7.60 0.20 -1.66
CA ALA A 82 -6.60 -0.37 -0.77
C ALA A 82 -5.38 0.56 -0.62
N THR A 83 -4.64 0.36 0.47
CA THR A 83 -3.38 1.04 0.76
C THR A 83 -2.36 0.06 1.31
N ILE A 84 -1.09 0.24 0.96
CA ILE A 84 0.02 -0.53 1.51
C ILE A 84 0.56 0.14 2.78
N LEU A 85 0.80 -0.66 3.82
CA LEU A 85 1.49 -0.19 5.01
C LEU A 85 3.00 -0.06 4.73
N THR A 86 3.57 1.05 5.16
CA THR A 86 5.00 1.35 5.03
C THR A 86 5.61 1.51 6.42
N ARG A 87 6.90 1.19 6.51
CA ARG A 87 7.73 1.38 7.70
C ARG A 87 9.10 1.92 7.28
N ALA A 88 9.97 2.21 8.22
CA ALA A 88 11.37 2.48 7.92
C ALA A 88 12.00 1.32 7.13
N ALA A 89 12.82 1.65 6.13
CA ALA A 89 13.58 0.66 5.38
C ALA A 89 14.52 -0.11 6.32
N HIS A 90 14.79 -1.38 5.99
CA HIS A 90 15.77 -2.15 6.73
C HIS A 90 17.18 -1.58 6.42
N PRO A 91 18.15 -1.60 7.34
CA PRO A 91 19.50 -1.08 7.08
C PRO A 91 20.23 -1.74 5.90
N SER A 92 19.78 -2.91 5.46
CA SER A 92 20.32 -3.63 4.30
C SER A 92 19.60 -3.34 2.98
N SER A 93 18.57 -2.49 3.00
CA SER A 93 17.93 -2.00 1.78
C SER A 93 18.87 -1.01 1.06
N PRO A 94 18.87 -0.99 -0.29
CA PRO A 94 19.70 -0.09 -1.08
C PRO A 94 19.42 1.39 -0.82
#